data_AF-A0A2P2HZV8-F1
#
_entry.id   AF-A0A2P2HZV8-F1
#
_cell.length_a   1.000
_cell.length_b   1.000
_cell.length_c   1.000
_cell.angle_alpha   90.00
_cell.angle_beta   90.00
_cell.angle_gamma   90.00
#
_symmetry.space_group_name_H-M   'P 1'
#
loop_
_entity.id
_entity.type
_entity.pdbx_description
1 polymer ?
#
loop_
_entity_poly.entity_id
_entity_poly.type
_entity_poly.pdbx_seq_one_letter_code
_entity_poly.pdbx_strand_id
1 'polypeptide(L)'
;MAPLQSVRCHLQLLNELRKCLRPSNLIQTSSYSISASSNLGNEKAEFKWPDRIERSPTDILKAIESTIKRDKTGPHYRYHDDPFLTPQSNVEKRTFSMAKENGRKAAMMIRDQNPELFFNMSDNPLIKSFLPTTEYSENSTVTADTLRELVATYKVPETVTVYKLCVEQGIELDAETLQSLLELLCFSNEEELLSDEFYEEHNLSRMQHPGTETQNTWKMNGLADTLFDQLSNPSAAAYAAIIRGLA
;
A
#
# COMPACT_ATOMS: atom_id res chain seq x y z
N MET A 1 9.44 -56.66 5.37
CA MET A 1 9.65 -56.51 6.83
C MET A 1 10.93 -55.71 7.07
N ALA A 2 10.87 -54.38 7.05
CA ALA A 2 12.03 -53.51 7.32
C ALA A 2 11.75 -52.05 7.83
N PRO A 3 10.59 -51.64 8.38
CA PRO A 3 10.44 -50.23 8.83
C PRO A 3 10.79 -49.97 10.30
N LEU A 4 10.96 -51.00 11.15
CA LEU A 4 11.08 -50.78 12.61
C LEU A 4 12.50 -50.43 13.11
N GLN A 5 13.51 -50.53 12.26
CA GLN A 5 14.91 -50.31 12.66
C GLN A 5 15.35 -48.84 12.48
N SER A 6 14.73 -48.11 11.55
CA SER A 6 15.06 -46.70 11.26
C SER A 6 14.58 -45.73 12.36
N VAL A 7 13.40 -45.96 12.93
CA VAL A 7 12.82 -45.09 13.97
C VAL A 7 13.60 -45.15 15.28
N ARG A 8 14.21 -46.31 15.62
CA ARG A 8 15.04 -46.47 16.81
C ARG A 8 16.36 -45.68 16.73
N CYS A 9 16.98 -45.60 15.56
CA CYS A 9 18.20 -44.81 15.36
C CYS A 9 17.97 -43.30 15.57
N HIS A 10 16.84 -42.77 15.09
CA HIS A 10 16.53 -41.33 15.26
C HIS A 10 16.30 -40.93 16.73
N LEU A 11 15.65 -41.80 17.51
CA LEU A 11 15.41 -41.55 18.94
C LEU A 11 16.70 -41.65 19.78
N GLN A 12 17.65 -42.49 19.39
CA GLN A 12 18.96 -42.57 20.04
C GLN A 12 19.82 -41.33 19.76
N LEU A 13 19.80 -40.80 18.54
CA LEU A 13 20.52 -39.57 18.18
C LEU A 13 20.01 -38.33 18.93
N LEU A 14 18.69 -38.21 19.10
CA LEU A 14 18.09 -37.09 19.86
C LEU A 14 18.43 -37.15 21.36
N ASN A 15 18.57 -38.35 21.92
CA ASN A 15 18.94 -38.53 23.33
C ASN A 15 20.44 -38.25 23.60
N GLU A 16 21.32 -38.50 22.63
CA GLU A 16 22.75 -38.15 22.75
C GLU A 16 22.98 -36.65 22.59
N LEU A 17 22.24 -35.95 21.72
CA LEU A 17 22.31 -34.49 21.60
C LEU A 17 21.88 -33.76 22.88
N ARG A 18 20.95 -34.34 23.65
CA ARG A 18 20.53 -33.81 24.96
C ARG A 18 21.62 -33.90 26.04
N LYS A 19 22.55 -34.85 25.93
CA LYS A 19 23.64 -35.02 26.91
C LYS A 19 24.81 -34.05 26.71
N CYS A 20 24.93 -33.46 25.52
CA CYS A 20 25.99 -32.51 25.17
C CYS A 20 25.70 -31.05 25.57
N LEU A 21 24.46 -30.73 25.96
CA LEU A 21 24.11 -29.39 26.44
C LEU A 21 24.43 -29.28 27.93
N ARG A 22 25.66 -28.84 28.24
CA ARG A 22 26.01 -28.37 29.59
C ARG A 22 25.27 -27.06 29.86
N PRO A 23 24.63 -26.88 31.03
CA PRO A 23 24.09 -25.58 31.40
C PRO A 23 25.25 -24.64 31.71
N SER A 24 25.51 -23.69 30.81
CA SER A 24 26.30 -22.50 31.07
C SER A 24 25.51 -21.60 32.01
N ASN A 25 26.05 -21.39 33.21
CA ASN A 25 25.58 -20.41 34.18
C ASN A 25 25.78 -19.00 33.63
N LEU A 26 24.69 -18.28 33.31
CA LEU A 26 24.43 -16.90 33.73
C LEU A 26 23.16 -16.38 33.02
N ILE A 27 22.00 -16.52 33.66
CA ILE A 27 20.98 -15.47 33.69
C ILE A 27 20.46 -15.48 35.12
N GLN A 28 20.86 -14.49 35.91
CA GLN A 28 20.32 -14.24 37.23
C GLN A 28 18.91 -13.66 37.05
N THR A 29 17.93 -14.54 36.90
CA THR A 29 16.53 -14.14 37.03
C THR A 29 16.25 -13.97 38.52
N SER A 30 15.89 -12.75 38.92
CA SER A 30 15.35 -12.48 40.25
C SER A 30 14.01 -13.21 40.39
N SER A 31 14.05 -14.47 40.81
CA SER A 31 12.85 -15.18 41.23
C SER A 31 12.36 -14.55 42.54
N TYR A 32 11.33 -13.71 42.46
CA TYR A 32 10.53 -13.39 43.62
C TYR A 32 9.90 -14.69 44.13
N SER A 33 10.42 -15.20 45.25
CA SER A 33 9.81 -16.31 45.98
C SER A 33 8.52 -15.81 46.62
N ILE A 34 7.37 -16.12 46.01
CA ILE A 34 6.07 -15.94 46.65
C ILE A 34 5.94 -17.05 47.70
N SER A 35 6.06 -16.68 48.98
CA SER A 35 5.76 -17.56 50.10
C SER A 35 4.24 -17.72 50.18
N ALA A 36 3.72 -18.84 49.66
CA ALA A 36 2.31 -19.18 49.81
C ALA A 36 2.04 -19.54 51.28
N SER A 37 1.45 -18.61 52.03
CA SER A 37 0.89 -18.88 53.35
C SER A 37 -0.43 -19.64 53.16
N SER A 38 -0.46 -20.89 53.62
CA SER A 38 -1.61 -21.78 53.53
C SER A 38 -2.72 -21.35 54.50
N ASN A 39 -3.60 -20.46 54.07
CA ASN A 39 -4.97 -20.42 54.56
C ASN A 39 -5.78 -21.38 53.68
N LEU A 40 -6.05 -22.59 54.18
CA LEU A 40 -7.07 -23.48 53.63
C LEU A 40 -8.46 -22.89 53.94
N GLY A 41 -8.82 -21.83 53.21
CA GLY A 41 -10.20 -21.52 52.87
C GLY A 41 -10.53 -22.30 51.60
N ASN A 42 -11.66 -23.01 51.61
CA ASN A 42 -12.16 -23.83 50.51
C ASN A 42 -12.69 -22.96 49.35
N GLU A 43 -11.87 -22.03 48.84
CA GLU A 43 -12.18 -21.20 47.69
C GLU A 43 -11.51 -21.84 46.47
N LYS A 44 -12.32 -22.41 45.57
CA LYS A 44 -11.87 -22.75 44.23
C LYS A 44 -11.35 -21.45 43.60
N ALA A 45 -10.03 -21.28 43.50
CA ALA A 45 -9.45 -20.15 42.79
C ALA A 45 -9.95 -20.20 41.33
N GLU A 46 -10.87 -19.31 41.01
CA GLU A 46 -11.46 -19.23 39.68
C GLU A 46 -10.39 -18.77 38.70
N PHE A 47 -9.98 -19.67 37.82
CA PHE A 47 -9.04 -19.37 36.75
C PHE A 47 -9.71 -18.39 35.77
N LYS A 48 -9.25 -17.13 35.78
CA LYS A 48 -9.73 -16.10 34.85
C LYS A 48 -8.96 -16.17 33.54
N TRP A 49 -9.70 -16.34 32.44
CA TRP A 49 -9.12 -16.29 31.10
C TRP A 49 -8.61 -14.87 30.80
N PRO A 50 -7.42 -14.69 30.20
CA PRO A 50 -6.94 -13.38 29.79
C PRO A 50 -7.73 -12.84 28.60
N ASP A 51 -7.98 -11.53 28.58
CA ASP A 51 -8.65 -10.88 27.46
C ASP A 51 -7.80 -10.91 26.18
N ARG A 52 -8.46 -11.10 25.04
CA ARG A 52 -7.80 -11.06 23.73
C ARG A 52 -7.42 -9.62 23.39
N ILE A 53 -6.15 -9.41 23.07
CA ILE A 53 -5.65 -8.14 22.54
C ILE A 53 -5.79 -8.16 21.02
N GLU A 54 -6.55 -7.21 20.47
CA GLU A 54 -6.64 -6.99 19.02
C GLU A 54 -5.39 -6.25 18.53
N ARG A 55 -4.82 -6.71 17.41
CA ARG A 55 -3.65 -6.11 16.78
C ARG A 55 -3.90 -5.95 15.29
N SER A 56 -3.42 -4.86 14.71
CA SER A 56 -3.34 -4.68 13.27
C SER A 56 -2.30 -5.63 12.66
N PRO A 57 -2.45 -6.05 11.39
CA PRO A 57 -1.51 -6.94 10.72
C PRO A 57 -0.04 -6.47 10.74
N THR A 58 0.21 -5.17 10.87
CA THR A 58 1.57 -4.58 10.83
C THR A 58 2.11 -4.16 12.20
N ASP A 59 1.37 -4.34 13.30
CA ASP A 59 1.75 -3.80 14.62
C ASP A 59 3.04 -4.41 15.17
N ILE A 60 3.26 -5.71 14.92
CA ILE A 60 4.49 -6.39 15.36
C ILE A 60 5.70 -5.82 14.61
N LEU A 61 5.56 -5.51 13.32
CA LEU A 61 6.63 -4.92 12.51
C LEU A 61 6.96 -3.51 13.01
N LYS A 62 5.95 -2.69 13.31
CA LYS A 62 6.13 -1.36 13.90
C LYS A 62 6.80 -1.43 15.28
N ALA A 63 6.40 -2.39 16.10
CA ALA A 63 7.02 -2.61 17.41
C ALA A 63 8.50 -2.96 17.25
N ILE A 64 8.85 -3.87 16.33
CA ILE A 64 10.25 -4.22 16.06
C ILE A 64 11.04 -3.02 15.51
N GLU A 65 10.49 -2.31 14.52
CA GLU A 65 11.11 -1.10 13.96
C GLU A 65 11.44 -0.07 15.05
N SER A 66 10.51 0.16 15.99
CA SER A 66 10.71 1.12 17.09
C SER A 66 11.87 0.77 18.04
N THR A 67 12.27 -0.51 18.09
CA THR A 67 13.39 -0.95 18.92
C THR A 67 14.74 -0.76 18.25
N ILE A 68 14.77 -0.59 16.92
CA ILE A 68 15.98 -0.51 16.11
C ILE A 68 16.29 0.96 15.80
N LYS A 69 17.58 1.32 15.82
CA LYS A 69 18.04 2.67 15.42
C LYS A 69 18.60 2.64 14.00
N ARG A 70 18.51 3.77 13.31
CA ARG A 70 19.13 3.95 11.99
C ARG A 70 20.64 3.70 12.06
N ASP A 71 21.13 2.81 11.20
CA ASP A 71 22.56 2.61 11.02
C ASP A 71 23.19 3.84 10.34
N LYS A 72 24.35 4.26 10.87
CA LYS A 72 25.12 5.39 10.35
C LYS A 72 26.27 4.94 9.44
N THR A 73 26.60 3.65 9.43
CA THR A 73 27.75 3.11 8.71
C THR A 73 27.41 2.69 7.28
N GLY A 74 26.20 2.16 7.04
CA GLY A 74 25.73 1.75 5.72
C GLY A 74 24.97 2.83 4.93
N PRO A 75 24.78 2.61 3.62
CA PRO A 75 23.89 3.43 2.79
C PRO A 75 22.42 3.25 3.20
N HIS A 76 21.54 4.11 2.67
CA HIS A 76 20.09 3.93 2.86
C HIS A 76 19.65 2.59 2.25
N TYR A 77 18.72 1.87 2.90
CA TYR A 77 18.16 0.58 2.45
C TYR A 77 17.62 0.55 1.00
N ARG A 78 17.41 1.71 0.38
CA ARG A 78 16.97 1.81 -1.02
C ARG A 78 18.07 1.36 -1.99
N TYR A 79 19.34 1.56 -1.62
CA TYR A 79 20.52 1.25 -2.41
C TYR A 79 21.08 -0.12 -2.03
N HIS A 80 21.82 -0.72 -2.96
CA HIS A 80 22.51 -1.98 -2.70
C HIS A 80 23.70 -1.76 -1.75
N ASP A 81 23.85 -2.64 -0.77
CA ASP A 81 24.98 -2.64 0.16
C ASP A 81 26.17 -3.38 -0.46
N ASP A 82 26.64 -2.85 -1.59
CA ASP A 82 27.80 -3.34 -2.33
C ASP A 82 28.73 -2.14 -2.64
N PRO A 83 30.05 -2.25 -2.44
CA PRO A 83 30.96 -1.12 -2.63
C PRO A 83 30.92 -0.48 -4.03
N PHE A 84 30.63 -1.26 -5.08
CA PHE A 84 30.56 -0.76 -6.45
C PHE A 84 29.21 -0.12 -6.77
N LEU A 85 28.12 -0.63 -6.18
CA LEU A 85 26.75 -0.15 -6.42
C LEU A 85 26.29 0.93 -5.44
N THR A 86 27.05 1.17 -4.37
CA THR A 86 26.74 2.19 -3.37
C THR A 86 27.02 3.60 -3.94
N PRO A 87 26.03 4.50 -3.98
CA PRO A 87 26.23 5.84 -4.52
C PRO A 87 27.15 6.67 -3.61
N GLN A 88 28.18 7.27 -4.20
CA GLN A 88 29.19 8.08 -3.49
C GLN A 88 28.78 9.55 -3.43
N SER A 89 28.04 10.04 -4.43
CA SER A 89 27.56 11.42 -4.52
C SER A 89 26.04 11.54 -4.43
N ASN A 90 25.54 12.73 -4.10
CA ASN A 90 24.09 13.00 -4.10
C ASN A 90 23.48 12.95 -5.51
N VAL A 91 24.27 13.27 -6.54
CA VAL A 91 23.84 13.15 -7.93
C VAL A 91 23.64 11.68 -8.28
N GLU A 92 24.58 10.80 -7.93
CA GLU A 92 24.43 9.35 -8.12
C GLU A 92 23.25 8.77 -7.34
N LYS A 93 23.05 9.20 -6.08
CA LYS A 93 21.88 8.78 -5.28
C LYS A 93 20.58 9.03 -6.03
N ARG A 94 20.44 10.23 -6.61
CA ARG A 94 19.27 10.61 -7.41
C ARG A 94 19.20 9.79 -8.70
N THR A 95 20.29 9.70 -9.46
CA THR A 95 20.32 8.94 -10.73
C THR A 95 19.96 7.47 -10.52
N PHE A 96 20.52 6.81 -9.50
CA PHE A 96 20.23 5.40 -9.22
C PHE A 96 18.79 5.18 -8.75
N SER A 97 18.28 6.07 -7.88
CA SER A 97 16.87 6.08 -7.47
C SER A 97 15.93 6.20 -8.69
N MET A 98 16.15 7.19 -9.54
CA MET A 98 15.32 7.45 -10.74
C MET A 98 15.42 6.32 -11.75
N ALA A 99 16.62 5.76 -11.98
CA ALA A 99 16.81 4.64 -12.89
C ALA A 99 15.99 3.41 -12.43
N LYS A 100 15.92 3.15 -11.12
CA LYS A 100 15.11 2.08 -10.55
C LYS A 100 13.61 2.32 -10.75
N GLU A 101 13.12 3.55 -10.53
CA GLU A 101 11.71 3.91 -10.78
C GLU A 101 11.36 3.82 -12.27
N ASN A 102 12.21 4.32 -13.16
CA ASN A 102 12.01 4.22 -14.60
C ASN A 102 11.97 2.77 -15.08
N GLY A 103 12.80 1.89 -14.50
CA GLY A 103 12.74 0.45 -14.75
C GLY A 103 11.41 -0.17 -14.33
N ARG A 104 10.84 0.26 -13.20
CA ARG A 104 9.50 -0.18 -12.76
C ARG A 104 8.41 0.30 -13.72
N LYS A 105 8.45 1.56 -14.14
CA LYS A 105 7.51 2.11 -15.12
C LYS A 105 7.57 1.38 -16.44
N ALA A 106 8.78 1.09 -16.94
CA ALA A 106 8.95 0.30 -18.16
C ALA A 106 8.38 -1.12 -18.00
N ALA A 107 8.56 -1.75 -16.83
CA ALA A 107 7.96 -3.06 -16.56
C ALA A 107 6.43 -2.99 -16.49
N MET A 108 5.85 -1.96 -15.86
CA MET A 108 4.39 -1.74 -15.84
C MET A 108 3.85 -1.53 -17.25
N MET A 109 4.52 -0.73 -18.08
CA MET A 109 4.16 -0.53 -19.48
C MET A 109 4.17 -1.85 -20.27
N ILE A 110 5.20 -2.69 -20.10
CA ILE A 110 5.26 -4.00 -20.76
C ILE A 110 4.12 -4.91 -20.28
N ARG A 111 3.81 -4.88 -18.97
CA ARG A 111 2.69 -5.62 -18.37
C ARG A 111 1.36 -5.20 -18.97
N ASP A 112 1.12 -3.91 -19.10
CA ASP A 112 -0.14 -3.37 -19.58
C ASP A 112 -0.29 -3.57 -21.10
N GLN A 113 0.82 -3.60 -21.86
CA GLN A 113 0.82 -3.93 -23.29
C GLN A 113 0.53 -5.41 -23.59
N ASN A 114 0.93 -6.32 -22.70
CA ASN A 114 0.82 -7.77 -22.91
C ASN A 114 0.16 -8.46 -21.70
N PRO A 115 -1.08 -8.09 -21.35
CA PRO A 115 -1.74 -8.58 -20.14
C PRO A 115 -1.91 -10.11 -20.14
N GLU A 116 -1.99 -10.73 -21.32
CA GLU A 116 -2.13 -12.16 -21.52
C GLU A 116 -1.01 -13.00 -20.89
N LEU A 117 0.20 -12.44 -20.81
CA LEU A 117 1.36 -13.11 -20.25
C LEU A 117 1.31 -13.18 -18.71
N PHE A 118 0.50 -12.32 -18.08
CA PHE A 118 0.47 -12.13 -16.63
C PHE A 118 -0.76 -12.74 -15.94
N PHE A 119 -1.61 -13.47 -16.67
CA PHE A 119 -2.79 -14.12 -16.07
C PHE A 119 -2.50 -15.41 -15.28
N ASN A 120 -1.32 -16.01 -15.44
CA ASN A 120 -0.95 -17.23 -14.71
C ASN A 120 -0.39 -16.92 -13.32
N MET A 121 -1.28 -16.50 -12.41
CA MET A 121 -0.93 -16.19 -11.01
C MET A 121 -1.31 -17.38 -10.11
N SER A 122 -0.35 -17.93 -9.37
CA SER A 122 -0.56 -19.01 -8.39
C SER A 122 -0.92 -18.49 -6.98
N ASP A 123 -1.23 -17.21 -6.87
CA ASP A 123 -1.41 -16.51 -5.60
C ASP A 123 -2.75 -16.83 -4.95
N ASN A 124 -2.74 -17.08 -3.64
CA ASN A 124 -3.94 -17.22 -2.81
C ASN A 124 -3.73 -16.49 -1.47
N PRO A 125 -4.35 -15.32 -1.24
CA PRO A 125 -5.37 -14.65 -2.06
C PRO A 125 -4.81 -13.91 -3.29
N LEU A 126 -5.67 -13.69 -4.29
CA LEU A 126 -5.31 -12.91 -5.48
C LEU A 126 -5.05 -11.44 -5.12
N ILE A 127 -3.89 -10.92 -5.54
CA ILE A 127 -3.47 -9.54 -5.26
C ILE A 127 -3.84 -8.66 -6.46
N LYS A 128 -4.92 -7.88 -6.33
CA LYS A 128 -5.42 -7.01 -7.40
C LYS A 128 -4.39 -5.99 -7.91
N SER A 129 -3.50 -5.48 -7.05
CA SER A 129 -2.51 -4.46 -7.40
C SER A 129 -1.45 -4.92 -8.41
N PHE A 130 -1.23 -6.24 -8.55
CA PHE A 130 -0.28 -6.78 -9.52
C PHE A 130 -0.90 -7.11 -10.87
N LEU A 131 -2.24 -7.06 -10.97
CA LEU A 131 -2.92 -7.31 -12.22
C LEU A 131 -2.67 -6.17 -13.22
N PRO A 132 -2.68 -6.46 -14.52
CA PRO A 132 -2.67 -5.43 -15.55
C PRO A 132 -3.83 -4.45 -15.38
N THR A 133 -3.58 -3.19 -15.74
CA THR A 133 -4.61 -2.15 -15.72
C THR A 133 -5.66 -2.41 -16.80
N THR A 134 -6.94 -2.28 -16.44
CA THR A 134 -8.05 -2.37 -17.41
C THR A 134 -8.21 -1.06 -18.17
N GLU A 135 -7.92 -1.06 -19.47
CA GLU A 135 -8.19 0.08 -20.34
C GLU A 135 -9.64 0.07 -20.82
N TYR A 136 -10.31 1.23 -20.78
CA TYR A 136 -11.67 1.40 -21.28
C TYR A 136 -11.65 2.04 -22.67
N SER A 137 -12.08 1.28 -23.67
CA SER A 137 -12.30 1.79 -25.03
C SER A 137 -13.75 2.26 -25.22
N GLU A 138 -14.01 3.01 -26.29
CA GLU A 138 -15.33 3.59 -26.63
C GLU A 138 -16.46 2.56 -26.74
N ASN A 139 -16.12 1.30 -27.03
CA ASN A 139 -17.09 0.21 -27.20
C ASN A 139 -17.33 -0.62 -25.93
N SER A 140 -16.76 -0.23 -24.79
CA SER A 140 -16.87 -1.00 -23.55
C SER A 140 -18.25 -0.84 -22.92
N THR A 141 -18.87 -1.94 -22.49
CA THR A 141 -20.13 -1.86 -21.73
C THR A 141 -19.82 -1.40 -20.31
N VAL A 142 -20.23 -0.18 -19.98
CA VAL A 142 -19.95 0.48 -18.70
C VAL A 142 -21.19 0.42 -17.81
N THR A 143 -20.99 0.37 -16.50
CA THR A 143 -22.08 0.43 -15.50
C THR A 143 -21.82 1.58 -14.52
N ALA A 144 -22.85 2.08 -13.83
CA ALA A 144 -22.66 3.09 -12.78
C ALA A 144 -21.68 2.62 -11.68
N ASP A 145 -21.64 1.33 -11.38
CA ASP A 145 -20.74 0.75 -10.38
C ASP A 145 -19.26 0.81 -10.80
N THR A 146 -18.96 0.66 -12.10
CA THR A 146 -17.58 0.74 -12.60
C THR A 146 -17.04 2.17 -12.45
N LEU A 147 -17.88 3.18 -12.67
CA LEU A 147 -17.51 4.57 -12.41
C LEU A 147 -17.19 4.80 -10.93
N ARG A 148 -17.98 4.23 -10.02
CA ARG A 148 -17.74 4.34 -8.56
C ARG A 148 -16.42 3.71 -8.14
N GLU A 149 -16.08 2.54 -8.70
CA GLU A 149 -14.79 1.88 -8.43
C GLU A 149 -13.60 2.70 -8.95
N LEU A 150 -13.72 3.31 -10.12
CA LEU A 150 -12.67 4.15 -10.70
C LEU A 150 -12.44 5.44 -9.91
N VAL A 151 -13.52 6.08 -9.45
CA VAL A 151 -13.43 7.25 -8.57
C VAL A 151 -12.74 6.88 -7.25
N ALA A 152 -13.07 5.71 -6.67
CA ALA A 152 -12.41 5.23 -5.46
C ALA A 152 -10.93 4.85 -5.66
N THR A 153 -10.54 4.48 -6.89
CA THR A 153 -9.16 4.14 -7.26
C THR A 153 -8.36 5.35 -7.77
N TYR A 154 -8.97 6.54 -7.83
CA TYR A 154 -8.35 7.81 -8.27
C TYR A 154 -7.79 7.79 -9.71
N LYS A 155 -8.36 6.97 -10.60
CA LYS A 155 -7.89 6.86 -11.99
C LYS A 155 -8.56 7.88 -12.90
N VAL A 156 -8.03 9.09 -12.92
CA VAL A 156 -8.59 10.26 -13.62
C VAL A 156 -8.86 10.01 -15.12
N PRO A 157 -7.91 9.55 -15.96
CA PRO A 157 -8.14 9.45 -17.40
C PRO A 157 -9.22 8.41 -17.74
N GLU A 158 -9.18 7.24 -17.08
CA GLU A 158 -10.20 6.19 -17.22
C GLU A 158 -11.57 6.68 -16.72
N THR A 159 -11.61 7.44 -15.62
CA THR A 159 -12.86 8.00 -15.09
C THR A 159 -13.50 8.98 -16.08
N VAL A 160 -12.69 9.82 -16.72
CA VAL A 160 -13.16 10.80 -17.72
C VAL A 160 -13.73 10.11 -18.97
N THR A 161 -13.08 9.04 -19.47
CA THR A 161 -13.59 8.29 -20.64
C THR A 161 -14.88 7.56 -20.30
N VAL A 162 -14.92 6.89 -19.15
CA VAL A 162 -16.09 6.15 -18.65
C VAL A 162 -17.28 7.09 -18.41
N TYR A 163 -17.06 8.29 -17.86
CA TYR A 163 -18.12 9.27 -17.67
C TYR A 163 -18.75 9.69 -19.01
N LYS A 164 -17.94 9.98 -20.04
CA LYS A 164 -18.46 10.34 -21.37
C LYS A 164 -19.32 9.22 -21.96
N LEU A 165 -18.89 7.97 -21.81
CA LEU A 165 -19.65 6.80 -22.25
C LEU A 165 -20.99 6.64 -21.50
N CYS A 166 -21.01 6.90 -20.19
CA CYS A 166 -22.25 6.89 -19.41
C CYS A 166 -23.25 7.93 -19.92
N VAL A 167 -22.76 9.14 -20.25
CA VAL A 167 -23.60 10.22 -20.80
C VAL A 167 -24.14 9.84 -22.18
N GLU A 168 -23.32 9.27 -23.06
CA GLU A 168 -23.74 8.82 -24.40
C GLU A 168 -24.78 7.70 -24.35
N GLN A 169 -24.64 6.77 -23.40
CA GLN A 169 -25.57 5.66 -23.19
C GLN A 169 -26.84 6.08 -22.43
N GLY A 170 -26.89 7.31 -21.88
CA GLY A 170 -28.02 7.81 -21.11
C GLY A 170 -28.22 7.10 -19.78
N ILE A 171 -27.14 6.63 -19.14
CA ILE A 171 -27.21 5.95 -17.84
C ILE A 171 -27.45 7.00 -16.75
N GLU A 172 -28.49 6.80 -15.93
CA GLU A 172 -28.75 7.65 -14.77
C GLU A 172 -27.66 7.43 -13.70
N LEU A 173 -26.95 8.51 -13.37
CA LEU A 173 -25.90 8.50 -12.34
C LEU A 173 -26.46 9.00 -11.01
N ASP A 174 -26.04 8.35 -9.94
CA ASP A 174 -26.39 8.76 -8.60
C ASP A 174 -25.74 10.10 -8.21
N ALA A 175 -26.45 10.90 -7.42
CA ALA A 175 -26.02 12.23 -7.01
C ALA A 175 -24.72 12.20 -6.19
N GLU A 176 -24.52 11.17 -5.36
CA GLU A 176 -23.28 11.02 -4.57
C GLU A 176 -22.09 10.72 -5.49
N THR A 177 -22.32 9.90 -6.53
CA THR A 177 -21.27 9.53 -7.49
C THR A 177 -20.85 10.73 -8.33
N LEU A 178 -21.80 11.57 -8.75
CA LEU A 178 -21.51 12.84 -9.45
C LEU A 178 -20.75 13.82 -8.56
N GLN A 179 -21.10 13.92 -7.28
CA GLN A 179 -20.38 14.77 -6.32
C GLN A 179 -18.93 14.29 -6.13
N SER A 180 -18.71 12.99 -5.91
CA SER A 180 -17.36 12.44 -5.77
C SER A 180 -16.53 12.58 -7.04
N LEU A 181 -17.16 12.44 -8.22
CA LEU A 181 -16.52 12.70 -9.50
C LEU A 181 -16.08 14.16 -9.63
N LEU A 182 -16.95 15.12 -9.27
CA LEU A 182 -16.62 16.54 -9.29
C LEU A 182 -15.45 16.84 -8.34
N GLU A 183 -15.45 16.29 -7.13
CA GLU A 183 -14.36 16.45 -6.16
C GLU A 183 -13.03 15.91 -6.70
N LEU A 184 -13.05 14.73 -7.34
CA LEU A 184 -11.87 14.15 -7.97
C LEU A 184 -11.32 15.06 -9.08
N LEU A 185 -12.17 15.55 -9.96
CA LEU A 185 -11.78 16.43 -11.08
C LEU A 185 -11.26 17.79 -10.59
N CYS A 186 -11.89 18.37 -9.57
CA CYS A 186 -11.43 19.62 -8.97
C CYS A 186 -10.06 19.45 -8.29
N PHE A 187 -9.79 18.29 -7.69
CA PHE A 187 -8.52 18.00 -7.06
C PHE A 187 -7.40 17.72 -8.08
N SER A 188 -7.72 16.97 -9.14
CA SER A 188 -6.72 16.53 -10.12
C SER A 188 -6.54 17.48 -11.31
N ASN A 189 -7.45 18.44 -11.50
CA ASN A 189 -7.49 19.34 -12.66
C ASN A 189 -7.39 18.58 -14.00
N GLU A 190 -8.08 17.44 -14.07
CA GLU A 190 -8.11 16.50 -15.21
C GLU A 190 -6.75 15.88 -15.59
N GLU A 191 -5.75 16.03 -14.73
CA GLU A 191 -4.44 15.41 -14.91
C GLU A 191 -4.34 14.16 -14.06
N GLU A 192 -3.61 13.18 -14.57
CA GLU A 192 -3.28 12.01 -13.78
C GLU A 192 -2.26 12.39 -12.72
N LEU A 193 -2.62 12.12 -11.46
CA LEU A 193 -1.72 12.36 -10.34
C LEU A 193 -0.61 11.32 -10.35
N LEU A 194 0.61 11.76 -10.08
CA LEU A 194 1.72 10.84 -9.87
C LEU A 194 1.40 9.94 -8.68
N SER A 195 1.46 8.63 -8.88
CA SER A 195 1.28 7.65 -7.83
C SER A 195 2.33 7.84 -6.72
N ASP A 196 1.91 7.67 -5.46
CA ASP A 196 2.80 7.68 -4.28
C ASP A 196 3.92 6.63 -4.36
N GLU A 197 3.79 5.63 -5.23
CA GLU A 197 4.85 4.65 -5.49
C GLU A 197 6.10 5.30 -6.11
N PHE A 198 5.94 6.38 -6.89
CA PHE A 198 7.01 7.09 -7.60
C PHE A 198 7.47 8.34 -6.84
N TYR A 199 7.84 8.14 -5.58
CA TYR A 199 8.26 9.21 -4.69
C TYR A 199 9.46 10.01 -5.21
N GLU A 200 10.45 9.38 -5.85
CA GLU A 200 11.67 10.08 -6.26
C GLU A 200 11.43 11.02 -7.44
N GLU A 201 10.60 10.60 -8.39
CA GLU A 201 10.10 11.47 -9.45
C GLU A 201 9.30 12.65 -8.88
N HIS A 202 8.35 12.38 -7.97
CA HIS A 202 7.59 13.45 -7.33
C HIS A 202 8.52 14.47 -6.65
N ASN A 203 9.52 13.98 -5.90
CA ASN A 203 10.48 14.85 -5.23
C ASN A 203 11.34 15.65 -6.23
N LEU A 204 11.72 15.04 -7.36
CA LEU A 204 12.48 15.72 -8.41
C LEU A 204 11.68 16.84 -9.08
N SER A 205 10.43 16.57 -9.46
CA SER A 205 9.56 17.54 -10.13
C SER A 205 9.38 18.80 -9.28
N ARG A 206 9.17 18.64 -7.96
CA ARG A 206 9.13 19.77 -7.02
C ARG A 206 10.46 20.55 -6.96
N MET A 207 11.59 19.86 -7.04
CA MET A 207 12.90 20.52 -7.00
C MET A 207 13.27 21.24 -8.31
N GLN A 208 12.75 20.80 -9.45
CA GLN A 208 13.01 21.42 -10.76
C GLN A 208 12.16 22.67 -11.01
N HIS A 209 10.98 22.76 -10.38
CA HIS A 209 10.04 23.86 -10.55
C HIS A 209 9.77 24.60 -9.22
N PRO A 210 10.79 25.20 -8.59
CA PRO A 210 10.56 25.99 -7.39
C PRO A 210 9.71 27.22 -7.73
N GLY A 211 8.54 27.34 -7.08
CA GLY A 211 7.64 28.49 -7.22
C GLY A 211 6.57 28.40 -8.31
N THR A 212 6.41 27.26 -9.01
CA THR A 212 5.24 27.03 -9.87
C THR A 212 3.95 26.78 -9.07
N GLU A 213 4.07 26.55 -7.76
CA GLU A 213 2.94 26.38 -6.82
C GLU A 213 2.01 27.61 -6.77
N THR A 214 2.47 28.79 -7.19
CA THR A 214 1.67 30.03 -7.14
C THR A 214 1.00 30.38 -8.48
N GLN A 215 1.10 29.54 -9.50
CA GLN A 215 0.43 29.77 -10.78
C GLN A 215 -0.94 29.09 -10.77
N ASN A 216 -1.95 29.79 -11.27
CA ASN A 216 -3.25 29.18 -11.48
C ASN A 216 -3.14 28.12 -12.58
N THR A 217 -3.25 26.85 -12.20
CA THR A 217 -3.22 25.69 -13.11
C THR A 217 -4.61 25.35 -13.66
N TRP A 218 -5.68 26.00 -13.17
CA TRP A 218 -7.05 25.66 -13.51
C TRP A 218 -7.34 25.76 -15.01
N LYS A 219 -7.90 24.68 -15.56
CA LYS A 219 -8.36 24.63 -16.95
C LYS A 219 -9.73 25.30 -17.06
N MET A 220 -9.75 26.51 -17.59
CA MET A 220 -11.00 27.24 -17.86
C MET A 220 -11.86 26.47 -18.88
N ASN A 221 -13.14 26.27 -18.58
CA ASN A 221 -14.09 25.48 -19.37
C ASN A 221 -13.71 24.00 -19.47
N GLY A 222 -13.12 23.46 -18.40
CA GLY A 222 -12.86 22.03 -18.26
C GLY A 222 -14.15 21.21 -18.11
N LEU A 223 -14.01 19.90 -18.15
CA LEU A 223 -15.03 18.93 -17.80
C LEU A 223 -15.60 19.20 -16.40
N ALA A 224 -14.78 19.64 -15.44
CA ALA A 224 -15.24 20.04 -14.11
C ALA A 224 -16.31 21.15 -14.16
N ASP A 225 -16.08 22.20 -14.95
CA ASP A 225 -17.03 23.30 -15.13
C ASP A 225 -18.30 22.82 -15.84
N THR A 226 -18.17 22.00 -16.89
CA THR A 226 -19.33 21.45 -17.61
C THR A 226 -20.19 20.53 -16.73
N LEU A 227 -19.56 19.74 -15.86
CA LEU A 227 -20.24 18.84 -14.94
C LEU A 227 -21.00 19.64 -13.88
N PHE A 228 -20.40 20.73 -13.41
CA PHE A 228 -21.03 21.64 -12.48
C PHE A 228 -22.26 22.33 -13.08
N ASP A 229 -22.18 22.79 -14.33
CA ASP A 229 -23.31 23.41 -15.04
C ASP A 229 -24.46 22.43 -15.32
N GLN A 230 -24.16 21.13 -15.48
CA GLN A 230 -25.15 20.07 -15.65
C GLN A 230 -25.95 19.77 -14.36
N LEU A 231 -25.40 20.09 -13.19
CA LEU A 231 -26.08 19.92 -11.90
C LEU A 231 -27.14 21.02 -11.73
N SER A 232 -28.39 20.72 -12.07
CA SER A 232 -29.52 21.68 -11.95
C SER A 232 -29.75 22.24 -10.54
N ASN A 233 -29.36 21.51 -9.49
CA ASN A 233 -29.39 21.96 -8.09
C ASN A 233 -28.07 21.59 -7.39
N PRO A 234 -27.01 22.41 -7.51
CA PRO A 234 -25.71 22.09 -6.94
C PRO A 234 -25.75 22.10 -5.40
N SER A 235 -25.21 21.04 -4.79
CA SER A 235 -25.05 20.94 -3.35
C SER A 235 -24.04 21.98 -2.83
N ALA A 236 -24.14 22.37 -1.55
CA ALA A 236 -23.13 23.21 -0.90
C ALA A 236 -21.72 22.59 -1.00
N ALA A 237 -21.63 21.25 -1.02
CA ALA A 237 -20.39 20.52 -1.23
C ALA A 237 -19.82 20.75 -2.65
N ALA A 238 -20.67 20.81 -3.68
CA ALA A 238 -20.25 21.06 -5.06
C ALA A 238 -19.61 22.46 -5.20
N TYR A 239 -20.26 23.49 -4.63
CA TYR A 239 -19.69 24.83 -4.58
C TYR A 239 -18.36 24.87 -3.83
N ALA A 240 -18.27 24.19 -2.67
CA ALA A 240 -17.04 24.14 -1.89
C ALA A 240 -15.89 23.46 -2.64
N ALA A 241 -16.18 22.40 -3.41
CA ALA A 241 -15.19 21.69 -4.21
C ALA A 241 -14.62 22.57 -5.33
N ILE A 242 -15.48 23.27 -6.10
CA ILE A 242 -15.05 24.20 -7.15
C ILE A 242 -14.21 25.34 -6.57
N ILE A 243 -14.67 25.97 -5.48
CA ILE A 243 -13.92 27.06 -4.84
C ILE A 243 -12.54 26.60 -4.37
N ARG A 244 -12.42 25.36 -3.86
CA ARG A 244 -11.14 24.79 -3.43
C ARG A 244 -10.23 24.40 -4.59
N GLY A 245 -10.79 23.98 -5.73
CA GLY A 245 -10.01 23.66 -6.92
C GLY A 245 -9.49 24.92 -7.65
N LEU A 246 -10.24 26.02 -7.57
CA LEU A 246 -9.85 27.32 -8.16
C LEU A 246 -8.76 28.07 -7.37
N ALA A 247 -8.55 27.72 -6.10
CA ALA A 247 -7.67 28.43 -5.17
C ALA A 247 -6.23 27.93 -5.24
#